data_AF-A0A645HWW3-F1
#
_entry.id   AF-A0A645HWW3-F1
#
_cell.length_a   1.000
_cell.length_b   1.000
_cell.length_c   1.000
_cell.angle_alpha   90.00
_cell.angle_beta   90.00
_cell.angle_gamma   90.00
#
_symmetry.space_group_name_H-M   'P 1'
#
loop_
_entity.id
_entity.type
_entity.pdbx_description
1 polymer ?
#
loop_
_entity_poly.entity_id
_entity_poly.type
_entity_poly.pdbx_seq_one_letter_code
_entity_poly.pdbx_strand_id
1 'polypeptide(L)'
;MIMEILNTCMTKECRVWTIKDNYRLGDDIQSKVLAFAFGLSAEIERNLISQRTKEALARKRAEGVTLGRPKGRKSSIEKYKLHGKGILICELLKAKVSKRKIAKLCKVDRNTLDRFIKQFLTE
;
A
#
# COMPACT_ATOMS: atom_id res chain seq x y z
N MET A 1 -7.99 12.14 5.88
CA MET A 1 -8.34 12.41 7.30
C MET A 1 -9.82 12.76 7.41
N ILE A 2 -10.46 12.72 8.59
CA ILE A 2 -11.90 13.04 8.71
C ILE A 2 -12.21 14.45 8.16
N MET A 3 -11.34 15.43 8.45
CA MET A 3 -11.45 16.82 7.96
C MET A 3 -11.45 16.94 6.42
N GLU A 4 -10.71 16.06 5.74
CA GLU A 4 -10.64 16.02 4.27
C GLU A 4 -11.94 15.48 3.65
N ILE A 5 -12.59 14.53 4.34
CA ILE A 5 -13.90 14.01 3.95
C ILE A 5 -14.96 15.11 4.12
N LEU A 6 -14.92 15.86 5.23
CA LEU A 6 -15.82 16.99 5.45
C LEU A 6 -15.66 18.06 4.36
N ASN A 7 -14.42 18.41 4.00
CA ASN A 7 -14.17 19.33 2.88
C ASN A 7 -14.70 18.79 1.55
N THR A 8 -14.54 17.48 1.29
CA THR A 8 -15.06 16.83 0.07
C THR A 8 -16.59 16.83 0.02
N CYS A 9 -17.26 16.63 1.15
CA CYS A 9 -18.71 16.75 1.22
C CYS A 9 -19.17 18.17 0.89
N MET A 10 -18.48 19.18 1.43
CA MET A 10 -18.77 20.59 1.18
C MET A 10 -18.58 21.00 -0.28
N THR A 11 -17.51 20.55 -0.95
CA THR A 11 -17.28 20.86 -2.37
C THR A 11 -18.26 20.16 -3.31
N LYS A 12 -18.92 19.09 -2.84
CA LYS A 12 -19.97 18.35 -3.56
C LYS A 12 -21.38 18.77 -3.15
N GLU A 13 -21.54 19.91 -2.49
CA GLU A 13 -22.84 20.43 -2.04
C GLU A 13 -23.60 19.44 -1.13
N CYS A 14 -22.86 18.55 -0.46
CA CYS A 14 -23.44 17.60 0.49
C CYS A 14 -23.62 18.28 1.84
N ARG A 15 -24.82 18.13 2.41
CA ARG A 15 -25.14 18.66 3.74
C ARG A 15 -24.74 17.69 4.83
N VAL A 16 -23.83 18.09 5.73
CA VAL A 16 -23.41 17.28 6.88
C VAL A 16 -24.03 17.82 8.16
N TRP A 17 -24.59 16.93 8.97
CA TRP A 17 -25.30 17.25 10.21
C TRP A 17 -24.67 16.48 11.36
N THR A 18 -24.21 17.19 12.38
CA THR A 18 -23.74 16.55 13.61
C THR A 18 -24.84 16.60 14.66
N ILE A 19 -25.28 15.43 15.12
CA ILE A 19 -26.36 15.32 16.12
C ILE A 19 -25.84 15.74 17.50
N LYS A 20 -24.62 15.33 17.83
CA LYS A 20 -24.02 15.57 19.15
C LYS A 20 -23.56 17.02 19.34
N ASP A 21 -22.87 17.56 18.33
CA ASP A 21 -22.27 18.90 18.39
C ASP A 21 -23.19 19.99 17.80
N ASN A 22 -24.36 19.58 17.26
CA ASN A 22 -25.43 20.42 16.76
C ASN A 22 -25.00 21.50 15.76
N TYR A 23 -24.02 21.19 14.89
CA TYR A 23 -23.63 22.09 13.80
C TYR A 23 -23.96 21.48 12.44
N ARG A 24 -24.16 22.38 11.47
CA ARG A 24 -24.52 22.04 10.10
C ARG A 24 -23.43 22.54 9.18
N LEU A 25 -23.11 21.74 8.18
CA LEU A 25 -22.18 22.04 7.10
C LEU A 25 -23.02 22.02 5.81
N GLY A 26 -23.40 23.19 5.33
CA GLY A 26 -24.27 23.41 4.16
C GLY A 26 -23.83 24.64 3.34
N ASP A 27 -24.76 25.35 2.70
CA ASP A 27 -24.44 26.44 1.76
C ASP A 27 -24.23 27.82 2.40
N ASP A 28 -24.40 27.93 3.71
CA ASP A 28 -24.26 29.17 4.45
C ASP A 28 -22.79 29.60 4.62
N ILE A 29 -22.58 30.90 4.80
CA ILE A 29 -21.23 31.50 4.90
C ILE A 29 -20.42 30.87 6.05
N GLN A 30 -21.07 30.53 7.16
CA GLN A 30 -20.40 29.89 8.30
C GLN A 30 -19.84 28.52 7.92
N SER A 31 -20.63 27.71 7.20
CA SER A 31 -20.17 26.42 6.69
C SER A 31 -19.01 26.54 5.69
N LYS A 32 -18.99 27.58 4.84
CA LYS A 32 -17.88 27.84 3.91
C LYS A 32 -16.58 28.21 4.64
N VAL A 33 -16.65 29.06 5.67
CA VAL A 33 -15.50 29.40 6.52
C VAL A 33 -14.99 28.17 7.27
N LEU A 34 -15.91 27.37 7.81
CA LEU A 34 -15.57 26.15 8.54
C LEU A 34 -14.92 25.09 7.63
N ALA A 35 -15.42 24.92 6.40
CA ALA A 35 -14.83 24.06 5.39
C ALA A 35 -13.39 24.48 5.03
N PHE A 36 -13.16 25.78 4.88
CA PHE A 36 -11.81 26.32 4.64
C PHE A 36 -10.86 26.04 5.81
N ALA A 37 -11.30 26.28 7.04
CA ALA A 37 -10.52 25.97 8.24
C ALA A 37 -10.22 24.46 8.35
N PHE A 38 -11.19 23.60 8.04
CA PHE A 38 -10.98 22.14 8.02
C PHE A 38 -10.03 21.69 6.90
N GLY A 39 -10.09 22.30 5.72
CA GLY A 39 -9.14 22.05 4.63
C GLY A 39 -7.70 22.37 5.05
N LEU A 40 -7.49 23.57 5.61
CA LEU A 40 -6.18 23.98 6.13
C LEU A 40 -5.71 23.09 7.28
N SER A 41 -6.59 22.80 8.24
CA SER A 41 -6.27 21.93 9.39
C SER A 41 -5.89 20.53 8.93
N ALA A 42 -6.57 19.97 7.92
CA ALA A 42 -6.26 18.65 7.38
C ALA A 42 -4.85 18.60 6.77
N GLU A 43 -4.45 19.66 6.07
CA GLU A 43 -3.12 19.77 5.48
C GLU A 43 -2.04 19.90 6.56
N ILE A 44 -2.25 20.80 7.53
CA ILE A 44 -1.32 21.01 8.65
C ILE A 44 -1.14 19.71 9.44
N GLU A 45 -2.23 19.03 9.80
CA GLU A 45 -2.14 17.79 10.58
C GLU A 45 -1.42 16.68 9.80
N ARG A 46 -1.68 16.54 8.49
CA ARG A 46 -0.94 15.61 7.62
C ARG A 46 0.56 15.92 7.61
N ASN A 47 0.92 17.20 7.49
CA ASN A 47 2.31 17.65 7.51
C ASN A 47 2.98 17.37 8.87
N LEU A 48 2.30 17.65 9.98
CA LEU A 48 2.79 17.36 11.33
C LEU A 48 2.99 15.85 11.57
N ILE A 49 2.07 15.01 11.12
CA ILE A 49 2.21 13.54 11.21
C ILE A 49 3.41 13.07 10.38
N SER A 50 3.55 13.58 9.16
CA SER A 50 4.67 13.26 8.26
C SER A 50 6.01 13.68 8.88
N GLN A 51 6.08 14.89 9.43
CA GLN A 51 7.27 15.40 10.11
C GLN A 51 7.65 14.51 11.30
N ARG A 52 6.72 14.26 12.21
CA ARG A 52 6.95 13.42 13.41
C ARG A 52 7.43 12.01 13.05
N THR A 53 6.83 11.39 12.04
CA THR A 53 7.23 10.03 11.62
C THR A 53 8.61 10.02 10.97
N LYS A 54 8.95 11.00 10.15
CA LYS A 54 10.29 11.14 9.56
C LYS A 54 11.36 11.36 10.62
N GLU A 55 11.11 12.24 11.60
CA GLU A 55 12.03 12.49 12.71
C GLU A 55 12.23 11.23 13.56
N ALA A 56 11.16 10.50 13.88
CA ALA A 56 11.25 9.24 14.62
C ALA A 56 12.05 8.17 13.84
N LEU A 57 11.83 8.04 12.53
CA LEU A 57 12.57 7.10 11.68
C LEU A 57 14.05 7.50 11.55
N ALA A 58 14.35 8.79 11.39
CA ALA A 58 15.73 9.29 11.35
C ALA A 58 16.47 8.96 12.64
N ARG A 59 15.83 9.17 13.79
CA ARG A 59 16.38 8.80 15.11
C ARG A 59 16.63 7.31 15.23
N LYS A 60 15.65 6.47 14.87
CA LYS A 60 15.79 5.00 14.88
C LYS A 60 16.93 4.52 14.00
N ARG A 61 17.10 5.14 12.83
CA ARG A 61 18.23 4.84 11.94
C ARG A 61 19.56 5.24 12.56
N ALA A 62 19.64 6.39 13.22
CA ALA A 62 20.84 6.83 13.95
C ALA A 62 21.18 5.93 15.15
N GLU A 63 20.17 5.39 15.83
CA GLU A 63 20.29 4.36 16.87
C GLU A 63 20.74 2.97 16.31
N GLY A 64 20.95 2.85 15.00
CA GLY A 64 21.39 1.61 14.36
C GLY A 64 20.26 0.62 14.05
N VAL A 65 18.99 0.99 14.24
CA VAL A 65 17.85 0.13 13.90
C VAL A 65 17.74 0.00 12.38
N THR A 66 17.76 -1.24 11.88
CA THR A 66 17.54 -1.52 10.46
C THR A 66 16.08 -1.29 10.09
N LEU A 67 15.81 -0.21 9.35
CA LEU A 67 14.48 0.09 8.83
C LEU A 67 14.18 -0.69 7.54
N GLY A 68 12.91 -1.02 7.33
CA GLY A 68 12.47 -1.75 6.14
C GLY A 68 12.71 -3.25 6.22
N ARG A 69 12.74 -3.91 5.06
CA ARG A 69 12.92 -5.37 4.98
C ARG A 69 14.39 -5.73 5.27
N PRO A 70 14.68 -6.64 6.22
CA PRO A 70 16.05 -7.06 6.50
C PRO A 70 16.74 -7.64 5.27
N LYS A 71 18.03 -7.31 5.10
CA LYS A 71 18.85 -7.80 3.99
C LYS A 71 18.91 -9.33 4.01
N GLY A 72 18.71 -9.96 2.85
CA GLY A 72 18.77 -11.42 2.71
C GLY A 72 17.54 -12.20 3.20
N ARG A 73 16.58 -11.58 3.89
CA ARG A 73 15.37 -12.28 4.36
C ARG A 73 14.45 -12.62 3.18
N LYS A 74 14.58 -13.85 2.67
CA LYS A 74 13.68 -14.44 1.66
C LYS A 74 12.25 -14.53 2.24
N SER A 75 11.25 -14.43 1.37
CA SER A 75 9.87 -14.67 1.80
C SER A 75 9.75 -16.14 2.25
N SER A 76 8.81 -16.48 3.13
CA SER A 76 8.53 -17.89 3.39
C SER A 76 8.08 -18.57 2.10
N ILE A 77 8.46 -19.83 1.91
CA ILE A 77 8.18 -20.63 0.70
C ILE A 77 6.68 -20.62 0.36
N GLU A 78 5.81 -20.70 1.37
CA GLU A 78 4.36 -20.66 1.24
C GLU A 78 3.81 -19.35 0.64
N LYS A 79 4.54 -18.24 0.81
CA LYS A 79 4.13 -16.92 0.30
C LYS A 79 4.53 -16.70 -1.16
N TYR A 80 5.26 -17.62 -1.78
CA TYR A 80 5.61 -17.52 -3.19
C TYR A 80 4.40 -17.87 -4.06
N LYS A 81 4.17 -17.10 -5.12
CA LYS A 81 3.06 -17.30 -6.08
C LYS A 81 3.06 -18.68 -6.77
N LEU A 82 4.23 -19.32 -6.85
CA LEU A 82 4.44 -20.62 -7.49
C LEU A 82 4.59 -21.75 -6.47
N HIS A 83 4.33 -21.48 -5.19
CA HIS A 83 4.24 -22.51 -4.17
C HIS A 83 3.22 -23.59 -4.57
N GLY A 84 3.55 -24.86 -4.34
CA GLY A 84 2.71 -26.01 -4.73
C GLY A 84 2.67 -26.31 -6.25
N LYS A 85 3.25 -25.47 -7.11
CA LYS A 85 3.29 -25.69 -8.57
C LYS A 85 4.62 -26.25 -9.07
N GLY A 86 5.50 -26.69 -8.16
CA GLY A 86 6.83 -27.20 -8.51
C GLY A 86 6.78 -28.37 -9.48
N ILE A 87 5.96 -29.38 -9.16
CA ILE A 87 5.80 -30.60 -9.99
C ILE A 87 5.32 -30.23 -11.40
N LEU A 88 4.26 -29.43 -11.50
CA LEU A 88 3.72 -28.94 -12.76
C LEU A 88 4.80 -28.22 -13.60
N ILE A 89 5.58 -27.34 -12.98
CA ILE A 89 6.64 -26.59 -13.67
C ILE A 89 7.73 -27.55 -14.15
N CYS A 90 8.14 -28.53 -13.34
CA CYS A 90 9.13 -29.54 -13.72
C CYS A 90 8.67 -30.38 -14.92
N GLU A 91 7.42 -30.85 -14.93
CA GLU A 91 6.85 -31.62 -16.05
C GLU A 91 6.82 -30.81 -17.34
N LEU A 92 6.38 -29.55 -17.27
CA LEU A 92 6.35 -28.64 -18.43
C LEU A 92 7.75 -28.33 -18.96
N LEU A 93 8.75 -28.21 -18.07
CA LEU A 93 10.14 -28.03 -18.47
C LEU A 93 10.70 -29.29 -19.15
N LYS A 94 10.39 -30.49 -18.64
CA LYS A 94 10.76 -31.78 -19.27
C LYS A 94 10.13 -31.94 -20.66
N ALA A 95 8.89 -31.48 -20.82
CA ALA A 95 8.19 -31.42 -22.10
C ALA A 95 8.72 -30.33 -23.07
N LYS A 96 9.85 -29.68 -22.74
CA LYS A 96 10.49 -28.59 -23.52
C LYS A 96 9.54 -27.41 -23.81
N VAL A 97 8.54 -27.18 -22.96
CA VAL A 97 7.67 -26.00 -23.07
C VAL A 97 8.48 -24.75 -22.71
N SER A 98 8.36 -23.70 -23.52
CA SER A 98 9.11 -22.47 -23.27
C SER A 98 8.71 -21.82 -21.95
N LYS A 99 9.69 -21.30 -21.19
CA LYS A 99 9.45 -20.57 -19.92
C LYS A 99 8.39 -19.47 -20.05
N ARG A 100 8.27 -18.83 -21.22
CA ARG A 100 7.25 -17.80 -21.49
C ARG A 100 5.83 -18.38 -21.50
N LYS A 101 5.62 -19.56 -22.09
CA LYS A 101 4.33 -20.26 -22.08
C LYS A 101 3.99 -20.74 -20.67
N ILE A 102 4.95 -21.30 -19.94
CA ILE A 102 4.77 -21.74 -18.54
C ILE A 102 4.39 -20.56 -17.64
N ALA A 103 5.05 -19.40 -17.79
CA ALA A 103 4.74 -18.21 -17.01
C ALA A 103 3.32 -17.70 -17.26
N LYS A 104 2.88 -17.69 -18.53
CA LYS A 104 1.49 -17.37 -18.91
C LYS A 104 0.49 -18.35 -18.28
N LEU A 105 0.77 -19.66 -18.36
CA LEU A 105 -0.09 -20.70 -17.76
C LEU A 105 -0.19 -20.53 -16.24
N CYS A 106 0.93 -20.24 -15.58
CA CYS A 106 0.97 -20.02 -14.14
C CYS A 106 0.46 -18.65 -13.70
N LYS A 107 0.07 -17.77 -14.64
CA LYS A 107 -0.36 -16.38 -14.42
C LYS A 107 0.67 -15.54 -13.65
N VAL A 108 1.95 -15.69 -13.97
CA VAL A 108 3.05 -14.92 -13.37
C VAL A 108 3.92 -14.27 -14.43
N ASP A 109 4.68 -13.24 -14.03
CA ASP A 109 5.72 -12.69 -14.88
C ASP A 109 6.84 -13.71 -15.13
N ARG A 110 7.45 -13.65 -16.32
CA ARG A 110 8.54 -14.56 -16.72
C ARG A 110 9.72 -14.52 -15.74
N ASN A 111 10.06 -13.34 -15.21
CA ASN A 111 11.16 -13.22 -14.26
C ASN A 111 10.81 -13.82 -12.89
N THR A 112 9.53 -13.87 -12.53
CA THR A 112 9.07 -14.55 -11.31
C THR A 112 9.25 -16.05 -11.46
N LEU A 113 8.86 -16.61 -12.61
CA LEU A 113 9.08 -18.02 -12.92
C LEU A 113 10.58 -18.35 -12.96
N ASP A 114 11.40 -17.55 -13.64
CA ASP A 114 12.83 -17.81 -13.75
C ASP A 114 13.55 -17.75 -12.39
N ARG A 115 13.19 -16.79 -11.53
CA ARG A 115 13.68 -16.73 -10.14
C ARG A 115 13.25 -17.95 -9.33
N PHE A 116 12.01 -18.40 -9.49
CA PHE A 116 11.51 -19.59 -8.78
C PHE A 116 12.25 -20.85 -9.22
N ILE A 117 12.46 -21.03 -10.53
CA ILE A 117 13.23 -22.16 -11.06
C ILE A 117 14.66 -22.14 -10.48
N LYS A 118 15.35 -20.99 -10.60
CA LYS A 118 16.73 -20.80 -10.11
C LYS A 118 16.89 -21.04 -8.61
N GLN A 119 15.84 -20.77 -7.84
CA GLN A 119 15.92 -20.79 -6.38
C GLN A 119 15.45 -22.13 -5.79
N PHE A 120 14.56 -22.86 -6.46
CA PHE A 120 13.88 -24.03 -5.86
C PHE A 120 13.90 -25.29 -6.73
N LEU A 121 14.21 -25.20 -8.03
CA LEU A 121 14.12 -26.33 -8.98
C LEU A 121 15.43 -26.63 -9.71
N THR A 122 16.48 -25.86 -9.46
CA THR A 122 17.82 -26.14 -9.98
C THR A 122 18.66 -26.66 -8.81
N GLU A 123 19.08 -27.91 -8.92
CA GLU A 123 20.32 -28.39 -8.32
C GLU A 123 21.51 -27.81 -9.09
#